data_AF-A0A1M5AEZ1-F1
#
_entry.id   AF-A0A1M5AEZ1-F1
#
_cell.length_a   1.000
_cell.length_b   1.000
_cell.length_c   1.000
_cell.angle_alpha   90.00
_cell.angle_beta   90.00
_cell.angle_gamma   90.00
#
_symmetry.space_group_name_H-M   'P 1'
#
loop_
_entity.id
_entity.type
_entity.pdbx_description
1 polymer ?
#
loop_
_entity_poly.entity_id
_entity_poly.type
_entity_poly.pdbx_seq_one_letter_code
_entity_poly.pdbx_strand_id
1 'polypeptide(L)'
;MLLISAILFGIAAVGGIVLAILYKGNKNRPLWLAVAHGILAAIGLISLIIGVFQETTNGLILISLILFVVVALDGFILFAYRLRGNALPSPLVYIHGLVAVIAFLILLVGIQG
;
A
#
# COMPACT_ATOMS: atom_id res chain seq x y z
N MET A 1 -17.50 -5.45 1.22
CA MET A 1 -16.38 -4.61 1.77
C MET A 1 -15.21 -4.38 0.82
N LEU A 2 -15.05 -5.21 -0.22
CA LEU A 2 -13.90 -5.17 -1.14
C LEU A 2 -13.80 -3.89 -1.97
N LEU A 3 -14.92 -3.33 -2.43
CA LEU A 3 -14.92 -2.05 -3.17
C LEU A 3 -14.36 -0.89 -2.34
N ILE A 4 -14.71 -0.82 -1.06
CA ILE A 4 -14.18 0.20 -0.14
C ILE A 4 -12.67 0.07 -0.03
N SER A 5 -12.17 -1.16 0.11
CA SER A 5 -10.73 -1.44 0.12
C SER A 5 -10.05 -0.96 -1.16
N ALA A 6 -10.62 -1.28 -2.33
CA ALA A 6 -10.08 -0.84 -3.61
C ALA A 6 -10.03 0.70 -3.74
N ILE A 7 -11.08 1.41 -3.32
CA ILE A 7 -11.09 2.88 -3.32
C ILE A 7 -10.00 3.44 -2.40
N LEU A 8 -9.90 2.93 -1.16
CA LEU A 8 -8.91 3.38 -0.19
C LEU A 8 -7.48 3.12 -0.66
N PHE A 9 -7.19 1.93 -1.21
CA PHE A 9 -5.90 1.63 -1.80
C PHE A 9 -5.61 2.49 -3.03
N GLY A 10 -6.61 2.80 -3.85
CA GLY A 10 -6.45 3.73 -4.98
C GLY A 10 -6.02 5.13 -4.52
N ILE A 11 -6.67 5.68 -3.50
CA ILE A 11 -6.29 6.99 -2.92
C ILE A 11 -4.90 6.90 -2.27
N ALA A 12 -4.63 5.84 -1.52
CA ALA A 12 -3.31 5.61 -0.93
C ALA A 12 -2.23 5.54 -2.02
N ALA A 13 -2.46 4.83 -3.13
CA ALA A 13 -1.52 4.69 -4.23
C ALA A 13 -1.15 6.05 -4.83
N VAL A 14 -2.11 6.98 -4.98
CA VAL A 14 -1.82 8.35 -5.40
C VAL A 14 -0.85 9.04 -4.42
N GLY A 15 -1.11 8.94 -3.11
CA GLY A 15 -0.19 9.46 -2.09
C GLY A 15 1.20 8.84 -2.16
N GLY A 16 1.28 7.53 -2.41
CA GLY A 16 2.54 6.79 -2.59
C GLY A 16 3.32 7.24 -3.82
N ILE A 17 2.65 7.46 -4.95
CA ILE A 17 3.25 8.00 -6.18
C ILE A 17 3.83 9.39 -5.94
N VAL A 18 3.08 10.28 -5.27
CA VAL A 18 3.58 11.62 -4.92
C VAL A 18 4.84 11.53 -4.05
N LEU A 19 4.84 10.66 -3.03
CA LEU A 19 6.01 10.44 -2.18
C LEU A 19 7.22 9.88 -2.95
N ALA A 20 6.99 8.98 -3.90
CA ALA A 20 8.04 8.41 -4.76
C ALA A 20 8.64 9.46 -5.71
N ILE A 21 7.82 10.33 -6.29
CA ILE A 21 8.28 11.45 -7.13
C ILE A 21 9.13 12.41 -6.29
N LEU A 22 8.66 12.78 -5.08
CA LEU A 22 9.41 13.65 -4.17
C LEU A 22 10.74 13.01 -3.74
N TYR A 23 10.75 11.69 -3.50
CA TYR A 23 11.98 10.94 -3.20
C TYR A 23 13.01 11.04 -4.33
N LYS A 24 12.59 10.76 -5.57
CA LYS A 24 13.49 10.82 -6.74
C LYS A 24 14.00 12.23 -7.01
N GLY A 25 13.19 13.25 -6.72
CA GLY A 25 13.56 14.65 -6.89
C GLY A 25 14.47 15.24 -5.80
N ASN A 26 14.92 14.45 -4.82
CA ASN A 26 15.62 14.93 -3.61
C ASN A 26 14.88 16.09 -2.91
N LYS A 27 13.55 16.14 -3.05
CA LYS A 27 12.71 17.18 -2.44
C LYS A 27 12.35 16.79 -1.02
N ASN A 28 12.02 17.80 -0.22
CA ASN A 28 11.55 17.56 1.13
C ASN A 28 10.26 16.74 1.08
N ARG A 29 10.26 15.57 1.72
CA ARG A 29 9.07 14.71 1.78
C ARG A 29 8.24 15.14 2.98
N PRO A 30 6.98 15.56 2.82
CA PRO A 30 6.15 15.96 3.93
C PRO A 30 5.80 14.77 4.84
N LEU A 31 5.90 14.93 6.16
CA LEU A 31 5.57 13.84 7.09
C LEU A 31 4.10 13.48 7.04
N TRP A 32 3.24 14.50 7.04
CA TRP A 32 1.79 14.36 7.00
C TRP A 32 1.32 13.51 5.80
N LEU A 33 1.97 13.63 4.63
CA LEU A 33 1.58 12.86 3.45
C LEU A 33 1.89 11.38 3.58
N ALA A 34 3.05 11.01 4.17
CA ALA A 34 3.36 9.60 4.42
C ALA A 34 2.47 9.00 5.49
N VAL A 35 2.13 9.78 6.52
CA VAL A 35 1.18 9.36 7.56
C VAL A 35 -0.21 9.17 6.94
N ALA A 36 -0.69 10.11 6.13
CA ALA A 36 -1.98 10.00 5.45
C ALA A 36 -2.02 8.79 4.50
N HIS A 37 -0.99 8.59 3.69
CA HIS A 37 -0.84 7.41 2.84
C HIS A 37 -0.91 6.11 3.67
N GLY A 38 -0.12 6.02 4.75
CA GLY A 38 -0.08 4.85 5.62
C GLY A 38 -1.41 4.56 6.32
N ILE A 39 -2.11 5.59 6.81
CA ILE A 39 -3.43 5.44 7.42
C ILE A 39 -4.46 4.94 6.40
N LEU A 40 -4.50 5.53 5.19
CA LEU A 40 -5.41 5.09 4.14
C LEU A 40 -5.13 3.65 3.72
N ALA A 41 -3.87 3.27 3.58
CA ALA A 41 -3.46 1.90 3.27
C ALA A 41 -3.85 0.93 4.41
N ALA A 42 -3.69 1.33 5.67
CA ALA A 42 -4.06 0.50 6.81
C ALA A 42 -5.58 0.27 6.89
N ILE A 43 -6.39 1.32 6.70
CA ILE A 43 -7.85 1.19 6.66
C ILE A 43 -8.28 0.35 5.44
N GLY A 44 -7.62 0.53 4.29
CA GLY A 44 -7.82 -0.29 3.09
C GLY A 44 -7.53 -1.77 3.35
N LEU A 45 -6.45 -2.08 4.07
CA LEU A 45 -6.07 -3.44 4.45
C LEU A 45 -7.06 -4.06 5.44
N ILE A 46 -7.49 -3.32 6.45
CA ILE A 46 -8.54 -3.78 7.38
C ILE A 46 -9.84 -4.08 6.60
N SER A 47 -10.22 -3.20 5.68
CA SER A 47 -11.40 -3.39 4.82
C SER A 47 -11.27 -4.63 3.93
N LEU A 48 -10.06 -4.90 3.41
CA LEU A 48 -9.76 -6.10 2.62
C LEU A 48 -9.92 -7.36 3.46
N ILE A 49 -9.33 -7.39 4.66
CA ILE A 49 -9.41 -8.52 5.59
C ILE A 49 -10.88 -8.83 5.90
N ILE A 50 -11.68 -7.81 6.24
CA ILE A 50 -13.10 -7.99 6.52
C ILE A 50 -13.82 -8.52 5.26
N GLY A 51 -13.53 -7.96 4.08
CA GLY A 51 -14.11 -8.43 2.82
C GLY A 51 -13.79 -9.88 2.49
N VAL A 52 -12.57 -10.34 2.80
CA VAL A 52 -12.19 -11.75 2.64
C VAL A 52 -13.04 -12.64 3.53
N PHE A 53 -13.22 -12.30 4.81
CA PHE A 53 -14.02 -13.09 5.74
C PHE A 53 -15.53 -13.08 5.45
N GLN A 54 -16.04 -12.01 4.83
CA GLN A 54 -17.46 -11.89 4.53
C GLN A 54 -17.87 -12.57 3.23
N GLU A 55 -17.07 -12.45 2.17
CA GLU A 55 -17.57 -12.62 0.81
C GLU A 55 -16.75 -13.60 -0.06
N THR A 56 -15.53 -14.01 0.30
CA THR A 56 -14.64 -14.59 -0.73
C THR A 56 -14.10 -16.00 -0.51
N THR A 57 -14.27 -16.84 -1.54
CA THR A 57 -13.43 -18.01 -1.86
C THR A 57 -12.52 -17.74 -3.07
N ASN A 58 -12.47 -16.51 -3.60
CA ASN A 58 -11.68 -16.15 -4.77
C ASN A 58 -10.19 -16.08 -4.41
N GLY A 59 -9.40 -16.98 -5.01
CA GLY A 59 -7.96 -17.08 -4.78
C GLY A 59 -7.19 -15.79 -5.12
N LEU A 60 -7.65 -14.99 -6.08
CA LEU A 60 -7.01 -13.72 -6.43
C LEU A 60 -7.12 -12.70 -5.29
N ILE A 61 -8.27 -12.61 -4.64
CA ILE A 61 -8.46 -11.70 -3.51
C ILE A 61 -7.56 -12.13 -2.35
N LEU A 62 -7.46 -13.43 -2.07
CA LEU A 62 -6.52 -13.96 -1.05
C LEU A 62 -5.06 -13.64 -1.38
N ILE A 63 -4.65 -13.82 -2.65
CA ILE A 63 -3.30 -13.47 -3.10
C ILE A 63 -3.04 -11.96 -2.91
N SER A 64 -4.01 -11.11 -3.27
CA SER A 64 -3.87 -9.66 -3.07
C SER A 64 -3.70 -9.29 -1.60
N LEU A 65 -4.43 -9.94 -0.70
CA LEU A 65 -4.32 -9.73 0.74
C LEU A 65 -2.92 -10.09 1.24
N ILE A 66 -2.38 -11.26 0.86
CA ILE A 66 -1.04 -11.69 1.26
C ILE A 66 0.01 -10.68 0.79
N LEU A 67 -0.09 -10.22 -0.46
CA LEU A 67 0.83 -9.22 -1.00
C LEU A 67 0.71 -7.88 -0.26
N PHE A 68 -0.50 -7.41 0.05
CA PHE A 68 -0.69 -6.18 0.81
C PHE A 68 -0.14 -6.27 2.24
N VAL A 69 -0.19 -7.44 2.88
CA VAL A 69 0.46 -7.66 4.18
C VAL A 69 1.98 -7.50 4.05
N VAL A 70 2.60 -8.10 3.03
CA VAL A 70 4.05 -7.93 2.77
C VAL A 70 4.39 -6.45 2.51
N VAL A 71 3.61 -5.77 1.66
CA VAL A 71 3.77 -4.35 1.36
C VAL A 71 3.64 -3.47 2.60
N ALA A 72 2.71 -3.78 3.50
CA ALA A 72 2.52 -3.05 4.75
C ALA A 72 3.74 -3.19 5.66
N LEU A 73 4.29 -4.41 5.80
CA LEU A 73 5.51 -4.66 6.58
C LEU A 73 6.70 -3.87 6.02
N ASP A 74 6.92 -3.92 4.70
CA ASP A 74 7.95 -3.13 4.03
C ASP A 74 7.73 -1.62 4.23
N GLY A 75 6.48 -1.17 4.16
CA GLY A 75 6.09 0.22 4.40
C GLY A 75 6.39 0.69 5.83
N PHE A 76 6.16 -0.14 6.84
CA PHE A 76 6.53 0.15 8.22
C PHE A 76 8.04 0.23 8.40
N ILE A 77 8.82 -0.63 7.73
CA ILE A 77 10.28 -0.55 7.74
C ILE A 77 10.73 0.79 7.16
N LEU A 78 10.23 1.19 5.98
CA LEU A 78 10.54 2.50 5.38
C LEU A 78 10.16 3.65 6.31
N PHE A 79 8.98 3.59 6.92
CA PHE A 79 8.53 4.62 7.86
C PHE A 79 9.44 4.71 9.10
N ALA A 80 9.90 3.58 9.63
CA ALA A 80 10.84 3.54 10.75
C ALA A 80 12.20 4.14 10.40
N TYR A 81 12.74 3.85 9.21
CA TYR A 81 13.98 4.50 8.72
C TYR A 81 13.83 6.01 8.69
N ARG A 82 12.69 6.48 8.20
CA ARG A 82 12.41 7.91 8.14
C ARG A 82 12.29 8.56 9.51
N LEU A 83 11.60 7.94 10.47
CA LEU A 83 11.48 8.44 11.84
C LEU A 83 12.84 8.51 12.56
N ARG A 84 13.77 7.61 12.21
CA ARG A 84 15.14 7.61 12.72
C ARG A 84 16.05 8.63 12.02
N GLY A 85 15.55 9.37 11.03
CA GLY A 85 16.35 10.29 10.24
C GLY A 85 17.33 9.61 9.28
N ASN A 86 17.21 8.30 9.08
CA ASN A 86 18.09 7.55 8.19
C ASN A 86 17.71 7.77 6.72
N ALA A 87 18.70 7.64 5.83
CA ALA A 87 18.44 7.53 4.41
C ALA A 87 17.54 6.32 4.12
N LEU A 88 16.54 6.51 3.28
CA LEU A 88 15.66 5.41 2.90
C LEU A 88 16.38 4.48 1.93
N PRO A 89 16.42 3.16 2.22
CA PRO A 89 17.04 2.19 1.34
C PRO A 89 16.30 2.13 0.00
N SER A 90 16.95 2.56 -1.07
CA SER A 90 16.34 2.65 -2.41
C SER A 90 15.69 1.35 -2.88
N PRO A 91 16.31 0.16 -2.72
CA PRO A 91 15.69 -1.10 -3.15
C PRO A 91 14.33 -1.33 -2.49
N LEU A 92 14.19 -1.05 -1.20
CA LEU A 92 12.93 -1.24 -0.48
C LEU A 92 11.84 -0.26 -0.94
N VAL A 93 12.20 0.97 -1.32
CA VAL A 93 11.22 1.93 -1.87
C VAL A 93 10.63 1.41 -3.20
N TYR A 94 11.48 0.88 -4.09
CA TYR A 94 11.03 0.34 -5.37
C TYR A 94 10.22 -0.95 -5.22
N ILE A 95 10.68 -1.87 -4.35
CA ILE A 95 9.96 -3.12 -4.05
C ILE A 95 8.59 -2.79 -3.46
N HIS A 96 8.52 -1.91 -2.46
CA HIS A 96 7.27 -1.48 -1.85
C HIS A 96 6.28 -0.96 -2.90
N GLY A 97 6.71 -0.03 -3.75
CA GLY A 97 5.85 0.56 -4.79
C GLY A 97 5.39 -0.46 -5.84
N LEU A 98 6.29 -1.29 -6.36
CA LEU A 98 5.96 -2.26 -7.41
C LEU A 98 5.03 -3.36 -6.90
N VAL A 99 5.33 -3.92 -5.72
CA VAL A 99 4.50 -4.98 -5.13
C VAL A 99 3.13 -4.40 -4.74
N ALA A 100 3.05 -3.16 -4.27
CA ALA A 100 1.78 -2.49 -3.99
C ALA A 100 0.90 -2.35 -5.25
N VAL A 101 1.50 -1.96 -6.39
CA VAL A 101 0.77 -1.86 -7.67
C VAL A 101 0.29 -3.23 -8.14
N ILE A 102 1.14 -4.26 -8.07
CA ILE A 102 0.76 -5.63 -8.44
C ILE A 102 -0.38 -6.12 -7.55
N ALA A 103 -0.27 -5.96 -6.22
CA ALA A 103 -1.31 -6.34 -5.27
C ALA A 103 -2.65 -5.64 -5.58
N PHE A 104 -2.59 -4.35 -5.89
CA PHE A 104 -3.77 -3.56 -6.24
C PHE A 104 -4.44 -4.03 -7.54
N LEU A 105 -3.66 -4.30 -8.58
CA LEU A 105 -4.20 -4.82 -9.85
C LEU A 105 -4.85 -6.20 -9.66
N ILE A 106 -4.21 -7.09 -8.89
CA ILE A 106 -4.78 -8.40 -8.56
C ILE A 106 -6.10 -8.24 -7.80
N LEU A 107 -6.18 -7.31 -6.84
CA LEU A 107 -7.43 -7.01 -6.13
C LEU A 107 -8.52 -6.56 -7.10
N LEU A 108 -8.22 -5.65 -8.04
CA LEU A 108 -9.20 -5.16 -9.02
C LEU A 108 -9.69 -6.28 -9.95
N VAL A 109 -8.81 -7.17 -10.39
CA VAL A 109 -9.19 -8.34 -11.20
C VAL A 109 -10.05 -9.30 -10.37
N GLY A 110 -9.66 -9.57 -9.13
CA GLY A 110 -10.40 -10.45 -8.22
C GLY A 110 -11.77 -9.94 -7.80
N ILE A 111 -12.00 -8.61 -7.82
CA ILE A 111 -13.33 -8.02 -7.57
C ILE A 111 -14.25 -8.17 -8.80
N GLN A 112 -13.68 -8.19 -10.01
CA GLN A 112 -14.44 -8.22 -11.27
C GLN A 112 -14.74 -9.63 -11.79
N GLY A 113 -13.91 -10.62 -11.43
CA GLY A 113 -14.06 -12.02 -11.82
C GLY A 113 -14.71 -12.88 -10.76
#